data_AF-A0A8H7EA12-F1
#
_entry.id   AF-A0A8H7EA12-F1
#
_cell.length_a   1.000
_cell.length_b   1.000
_cell.length_c   1.000
_cell.angle_alpha   90.00
_cell.angle_beta   90.00
_cell.angle_gamma   90.00
#
_symmetry.space_group_name_H-M   'P 1'
#
loop_
_entity.id
_entity.type
_entity.pdbx_description
1 polymer ?
#
loop_
_entity_poly.entity_id
_entity_poly.type
_entity_poly.pdbx_seq_one_letter_code
_entity_poly.pdbx_strand_id
1 'polypeptide(L)'
;MAVRSTAKGEYAKADIESSTGKRGVIDVHELDLASYASVKRFAENMKELPRIDAVVQNAGTNAAVRIEASRGFTRIRTLAAI
;
A
#
# COMPACT_ATOMS: atom_id res chain seq x y z
N MET A 1 -3.99 -5.63 -3.08
CA MET A 1 -3.10 -4.45 -3.15
C MET A 1 -3.20 -3.64 -1.88
N ALA A 2 -2.06 -3.35 -1.24
CA ALA A 2 -1.99 -2.45 -0.08
C ALA A 2 -1.44 -1.10 -0.54
N VAL A 3 -2.20 -0.01 -0.37
CA VAL A 3 -1.92 1.31 -0.97
C VAL A 3 -2.14 2.44 0.01
N ARG A 4 -1.42 3.56 -0.15
CA ARG A 4 -1.63 4.76 0.71
C ARG A 4 -2.94 5.49 0.40
N SER A 5 -3.43 5.41 -0.84
CA SER A 5 -4.69 6.04 -1.26
C SER A 5 -5.56 4.96 -1.89
N THR A 6 -6.67 4.63 -1.24
CA THR A 6 -7.62 3.63 -1.72
C THR A 6 -8.24 4.05 -3.05
N ALA A 7 -8.57 5.32 -3.22
CA ALA A 7 -9.11 5.84 -4.49
C ALA A 7 -8.19 5.54 -5.70
N LYS A 8 -6.87 5.73 -5.53
CA LYS A 8 -5.88 5.38 -6.56
C LYS A 8 -5.75 3.87 -6.75
N GLY A 9 -5.76 3.11 -5.66
CA GLY A 9 -5.74 1.66 -5.69
C GLY A 9 -6.94 1.06 -6.43
N GLU A 10 -8.14 1.61 -6.23
CA GLU A 10 -9.36 1.16 -6.93
C GLU A 10 -9.31 1.49 -8.42
N TYR A 11 -8.78 2.66 -8.79
CA TYR A 11 -8.53 2.99 -10.19
C TYR A 11 -7.54 2.01 -10.83
N ALA A 12 -6.41 1.75 -10.17
CA ALA A 12 -5.40 0.81 -10.64
C ALA A 12 -5.94 -0.63 -10.74
N LYS A 13 -6.76 -1.06 -9.77
CA LYS A 13 -7.47 -2.34 -9.83
C LYS A 13 -8.33 -2.41 -11.08
N ALA A 14 -9.17 -1.41 -11.33
CA ALA A 14 -10.07 -1.40 -12.49
C ALA A 14 -9.28 -1.50 -13.82
N ASP A 15 -8.16 -0.79 -13.93
CA ASP A 15 -7.29 -0.83 -15.12
C ASP A 15 -6.62 -2.20 -15.30
N ILE A 16 -6.09 -2.81 -14.22
CA ILE A 16 -5.48 -4.15 -14.26
C ILE A 16 -6.52 -5.21 -14.62
N GLU A 17 -7.70 -5.17 -13.99
CA GLU A 17 -8.76 -6.15 -14.27
C GLU A 17 -9.27 -6.04 -15.71
N SER A 18 -9.40 -4.82 -16.24
CA SER A 18 -9.78 -4.54 -17.63
C SER A 18 -8.71 -5.05 -18.62
N SER A 19 -7.44 -4.71 -18.39
CA SER A 19 -6.34 -5.05 -19.31
C SER A 19 -5.96 -6.54 -19.30
N THR A 20 -6.17 -7.23 -18.18
CA THR A 20 -5.82 -8.66 -18.04
C THR A 20 -7.01 -9.60 -18.24
N GLY A 21 -8.25 -9.08 -18.23
CA GLY A 21 -9.48 -9.87 -18.28
C GLY A 21 -9.77 -10.69 -17.01
N LYS A 22 -8.94 -10.58 -15.97
CA LYS A 22 -9.11 -11.28 -14.69
C LYS A 22 -9.78 -10.34 -13.69
N ARG A 23 -11.00 -10.66 -13.28
CA ARG A 23 -11.81 -9.82 -12.38
C ARG A 23 -11.98 -10.46 -11.01
N GLY A 24 -12.10 -9.64 -9.97
CA GLY A 24 -12.42 -10.08 -8.62
C GLY A 24 -11.26 -10.78 -7.90
N VAL A 25 -10.02 -10.59 -8.36
CA VAL A 25 -8.82 -11.23 -7.78
C VAL A 25 -7.93 -10.24 -7.03
N ILE A 26 -8.34 -8.97 -6.94
CA ILE A 26 -7.60 -7.90 -6.27
C ILE A 26 -8.49 -7.27 -5.21
N ASP A 27 -8.07 -7.34 -3.95
CA ASP A 27 -8.66 -6.54 -2.86
C ASP A 27 -7.79 -5.32 -2.59
N VAL A 28 -8.40 -4.16 -2.38
CA VAL A 28 -7.68 -2.90 -2.08
C VAL A 28 -7.78 -2.61 -0.59
N HIS A 29 -6.64 -2.46 0.07
CA HIS A 29 -6.54 -2.12 1.48
C HIS A 29 -5.68 -0.87 1.68
N GLU A 30 -6.07 -0.01 2.61
CA GLU A 30 -5.23 1.12 3.01
C GLU A 30 -4.02 0.63 3.82
N LEU A 31 -2.83 1.08 3.43
CA LEU A 31 -1.58 0.91 4.17
C LEU A 31 -0.67 2.11 3.92
N ASP A 32 -0.42 2.91 4.96
CA ASP A 32 0.63 3.93 4.98
C ASP A 32 1.81 3.44 5.82
N LEU A 33 2.89 2.99 5.16
CA LEU A 33 4.12 2.55 5.82
C LEU A 33 4.81 3.67 6.62
N ALA A 34 4.48 4.94 6.37
CA ALA A 34 4.97 6.05 7.19
C ALA A 34 4.17 6.26 8.49
N SER A 35 3.09 5.51 8.70
CA SER A 35 2.23 5.58 9.88
C SER A 35 2.15 4.24 10.57
N TYR A 36 2.82 4.12 11.72
CA TYR A 36 2.80 2.87 12.50
C TYR A 36 1.38 2.46 12.91
N ALA A 37 0.48 3.41 13.16
CA ALA A 37 -0.93 3.13 13.42
C ALA A 37 -1.64 2.54 12.19
N SER A 38 -1.34 3.02 10.98
CA SER A 38 -1.85 2.43 9.73
C SER A 38 -1.31 1.01 9.55
N VAL A 39 -0.02 0.78 9.80
CA VAL A 39 0.60 -0.56 9.74
C VAL A 39 -0.09 -1.55 10.69
N LYS A 40 -0.34 -1.15 11.94
CA LYS A 40 -1.04 -2.03 12.90
C LYS A 40 -2.46 -2.36 12.44
N ARG A 41 -3.23 -1.35 12.02
CA ARG A 41 -4.60 -1.56 11.52
C ARG A 41 -4.62 -2.52 10.32
N PHE A 42 -3.72 -2.30 9.37
CA PHE A 42 -3.58 -3.19 8.22
C PHE A 42 -3.25 -4.61 8.66
N ALA A 43 -2.29 -4.80 9.56
CA ALA A 43 -1.91 -6.12 10.06
C ALA A 43 -3.06 -6.83 10.80
N GLU A 44 -3.88 -6.11 11.56
CA GLU A 44 -5.08 -6.67 12.19
C GLU A 44 -6.09 -7.15 11.14
N ASN A 45 -6.37 -6.34 10.10
CA ASN A 45 -7.29 -6.73 9.02
C ASN A 45 -6.79 -7.96 8.26
N MET A 46 -5.47 -8.12 8.08
CA MET A 46 -4.91 -9.29 7.38
C MET A 46 -5.07 -10.60 8.15
N LYS A 47 -5.42 -10.57 9.44
CA LYS A 47 -5.71 -11.79 10.23
C LYS A 47 -6.99 -12.49 9.80
N GLU A 48 -7.88 -11.80 9.10
CA GLU A 48 -9.11 -12.39 8.54
C GLU A 48 -8.81 -13.36 7.39
N LEU A 49 -7.62 -13.26 6.79
CA LEU A 49 -7.19 -14.19 5.76
C LEU A 49 -6.78 -15.54 6.37
N PRO A 50 -7.17 -16.67 5.78
CA PRO A 50 -6.81 -17.99 6.30
C PRO A 50 -5.31 -18.29 6.21
N ARG A 51 -4.61 -17.66 5.26
CA ARG A 51 -3.16 -17.77 5.04
C ARG A 51 -2.63 -16.57 4.26
N ILE A 52 -1.33 -16.28 4.41
CA ILE A 52 -0.58 -15.34 3.57
C ILE A 52 0.63 -16.10 3.02
N ASP A 53 0.69 -16.28 1.70
CA ASP A 53 1.75 -17.06 1.05
C ASP A 53 3.03 -16.26 0.83
N ALA A 54 2.89 -14.97 0.54
CA ALA A 54 4.01 -14.09 0.25
C ALA A 54 3.65 -12.64 0.57
N VAL A 55 4.69 -11.84 0.83
CA VAL A 55 4.59 -10.39 0.99
C VAL A 55 5.61 -9.73 0.08
N VAL A 56 5.15 -8.83 -0.79
CA VAL A 56 6.03 -8.06 -1.69
C VAL A 56 6.15 -6.62 -1.17
N GLN A 57 7.28 -6.31 -0.53
CA GLN A 57 7.61 -4.98 0.01
C GLN A 57 8.16 -4.05 -1.09
N ASN A 58 7.34 -3.75 -2.10
CA ASN A 58 7.76 -2.91 -3.23
C ASN A 58 7.71 -1.39 -2.94
N ALA A 59 6.91 -0.96 -1.96
CA ALA A 59 6.65 0.46 -1.72
C ALA A 59 7.91 1.19 -1.23
N GLY A 60 8.52 1.98 -2.10
CA GLY A 60 9.64 2.87 -1.82
C GLY A 60 9.35 4.30 -2.28
N THR A 61 10.10 5.25 -1.76
CA THR A 61 9.97 6.65 -2.14
C THR A 61 11.37 7.25 -2.34
N ASN A 62 11.51 8.15 -3.33
CA ASN A 62 12.75 8.88 -3.62
C ASN A 62 12.53 10.37 -3.36
N ALA A 63 13.38 11.02 -2.53
CA ALA A 63 13.42 12.48 -2.36
C ALA A 63 14.84 12.98 -2.22
N ALA A 64 15.06 14.17 -2.77
CA ALA A 64 16.30 14.92 -2.68
C ALA A 64 16.50 15.62 -1.31
N VAL A 65 15.50 15.59 -0.43
CA VAL A 65 15.52 16.27 0.88
C VAL A 65 15.07 15.32 1.99
N ARG A 66 15.80 15.34 3.11
CA ARG A 66 15.51 14.56 4.32
C ARG A 66 14.28 15.14 5.02
N ILE A 67 13.23 14.34 5.20
CA ILE A 67 12.06 14.69 6.03
C ILE A 67 12.02 13.67 7.18
N GLU A 68 11.54 14.02 8.37
CA GLU A 68 11.42 13.06 9.47
C GLU A 68 9.98 12.52 9.60
N ALA A 69 9.87 11.22 9.88
CA ALA A 69 8.64 10.55 10.29
C ALA A 69 8.42 10.76 11.78
N SER A 70 7.18 10.50 12.21
CA SER A 70 6.63 10.86 13.53
C SER A 70 7.36 10.27 14.76
N ARG A 71 8.40 9.46 14.58
CA ARG A 71 9.24 8.89 15.65
C ARG A 71 10.75 8.90 15.34
N GLY A 72 11.24 9.87 14.57
CA GLY A 72 12.69 10.04 14.32
C GLY A 72 13.28 9.16 13.20
N PHE A 73 12.43 8.45 12.45
CA PHE A 73 12.83 7.73 11.24
C PHE A 73 12.64 8.62 10.02
N THR A 74 13.60 8.73 9.09
CA THR A 74 13.47 9.63 7.93
C THR A 74 12.36 9.19 6.97
N ARG A 75 11.46 10.12 6.65
CA ARG A 75 10.43 10.08 5.62
C ARG A 75 10.97 10.63 4.30
N ILE A 76 10.62 9.98 3.22
CA ILE A 76 10.71 10.50 1.85
C ILE A 76 9.28 10.51 1.29
N ARG A 77 8.71 11.66 0.90
CA ARG A 77 7.36 11.72 0.29
C ARG A 77 7.48 12.07 -1.19
N THR A 78 7.11 11.11 -2.05
CA THR A 78 6.70 11.37 -3.44
C THR A 78 5.48 10.50 -3.77
N LEU A 79 4.62 11.02 -4.64
CA LEU A 79 3.38 10.40 -5.11
C LEU A 79 3.67 9.64 -6.40
N ALA A 80 4.28 8.46 -6.28
CA ALA A 80 4.42 7.51 -7.38
C ALA A 80 4.13 6.10 -6.84
N ALA A 81 2.85 5.82 -6.75
CA ALA A 81 2.27 4.50 -6.81
C ALA A 81 0.93 4.76 -7.49
N ILE A 82 0.66 4.01 -8.55
CA ILE A 82 -0.51 4.10 -9.44
C ILE A 82 -1.74 4.58 -8.66
#